data_AF-A0A843RQN0-F1
#
_entry.id   AF-A0A843RQN0-F1
#
_cell.length_a   1.000
_cell.length_b   1.000
_cell.length_c   1.000
_cell.angle_alpha   90.00
_cell.angle_beta   90.00
_cell.angle_gamma   90.00
#
_symmetry.space_group_name_H-M   'P 1'
#
loop_
_entity.id
_entity.type
_entity.pdbx_description
1 polymer ?
#
loop_
_entity_poly.entity_id
_entity_poly.type
_entity_poly.pdbx_seq_one_letter_code
_entity_poly.pdbx_strand_id
1 'polypeptide(L)'
;IIGFASGPIEPGEQVHVHNLEFRAFEREYDFGVDARAHDPVPAAERASFAGYVRAGGRVGTRNYIGILTSVNCSATAARRIADTFGAPGALGDYPGVDGVVALTHGTGCGMAGSGEGFEVLQRTLAGYAAHPNFGGFLLIGLGCEVNQVSSLTGGFELAPGVPMSAMTIQELGGTMATVREGVARVREMLPEVARAQRQQVPASELILGLECGGSDAWSGVTANPALGAAADL
;
A
#
# COMPACT_ATOMS: atom_id res chain seq x y z
N ILE A 1 24.16 -23.16 -8.93
CA ILE A 1 23.83 -24.24 -9.91
C ILE A 1 22.32 -24.24 -10.11
N ILE A 2 21.84 -24.07 -11.34
CA ILE A 2 20.39 -24.03 -11.65
C ILE A 2 19.84 -25.33 -12.28
N GLY A 3 20.72 -26.26 -12.66
CA GLY A 3 20.38 -27.57 -13.23
C GLY A 3 21.64 -28.34 -13.63
N PHE A 4 21.46 -29.56 -14.11
CA PHE A 4 22.52 -30.43 -14.62
C PHE A 4 22.23 -30.79 -16.07
N ALA A 5 23.26 -30.92 -16.90
CA ALA A 5 23.08 -31.38 -18.28
C ALA A 5 22.65 -32.86 -18.28
N SER A 6 21.62 -33.21 -19.05
CA SER A 6 21.18 -34.60 -19.22
C SER A 6 22.02 -35.35 -20.27
N GLY A 7 22.88 -34.65 -21.02
CA GLY A 7 23.83 -35.18 -22.00
C GLY A 7 24.91 -34.15 -22.37
N PRO A 8 25.79 -34.45 -23.34
CA PRO A 8 26.72 -33.48 -23.92
C PRO A 8 25.96 -32.30 -24.55
N ILE A 9 26.46 -31.08 -24.36
CA ILE A 9 25.93 -29.85 -24.96
C ILE A 9 27.10 -29.12 -25.61
N GLU A 10 27.05 -28.90 -26.93
CA GLU A 10 28.13 -28.25 -27.67
C GLU A 10 28.07 -26.71 -27.58
N PRO A 11 29.19 -25.98 -27.70
CA PRO A 11 29.19 -24.52 -27.72
C PRO A 11 28.26 -23.94 -28.80
N GLY A 12 27.35 -23.05 -28.40
CA GLY A 12 26.34 -22.45 -29.28
C GLY A 12 25.03 -23.23 -29.38
N GLU A 13 24.95 -24.43 -28.79
CA GLU A 13 23.71 -25.17 -28.65
C GLU A 13 22.78 -24.53 -27.62
N GLN A 14 21.46 -24.60 -27.86
CA GLN A 14 20.47 -24.04 -26.94
C GLN A 14 20.34 -24.90 -25.68
N VAL A 15 20.57 -24.31 -24.51
CA VAL A 15 20.25 -24.95 -23.22
C VAL A 15 18.78 -24.70 -22.88
N HIS A 16 17.98 -25.77 -22.76
CA HIS A 16 16.56 -25.70 -22.48
C HIS A 16 16.07 -26.96 -21.75
N VAL A 17 14.77 -27.04 -21.45
CA VAL A 17 14.13 -28.15 -20.71
C VAL A 17 14.28 -29.55 -21.32
N HIS A 18 14.82 -29.68 -22.54
CA HIS A 18 15.07 -30.97 -23.18
C HIS A 18 16.48 -31.52 -22.93
N ASN A 19 17.46 -30.66 -22.60
CA ASN A 19 18.85 -31.03 -22.35
C ASN A 19 19.37 -30.58 -20.96
N LEU A 20 18.48 -30.03 -20.12
CA LEU A 20 18.74 -29.67 -18.73
C LEU A 20 17.73 -30.35 -17.80
N GLU A 21 18.21 -30.93 -16.71
CA GLU A 21 17.38 -31.60 -15.70
C GLU A 21 17.66 -31.11 -14.28
N PHE A 22 16.61 -31.15 -13.45
CA PHE A 22 16.69 -30.86 -12.03
C PHE A 22 17.07 -32.13 -11.27
N ARG A 23 18.18 -32.08 -10.53
CA ARG A 23 18.58 -33.13 -9.59
C ARG A 23 18.62 -32.56 -8.18
N ALA A 24 18.17 -33.34 -7.20
CA ALA A 24 18.46 -33.05 -5.81
C ALA A 24 19.96 -33.25 -5.58
N PHE A 25 20.60 -32.30 -4.91
CA PHE A 25 22.00 -32.39 -4.52
C PHE A 25 22.20 -31.62 -3.22
N GLU A 26 23.13 -32.09 -2.39
CA GLU A 26 23.50 -31.41 -1.15
C GLU A 26 24.21 -30.09 -1.47
N ARG A 27 23.87 -29.06 -0.72
CA ARG A 27 24.46 -27.73 -0.81
C ARG A 27 24.84 -27.31 0.60
N GLU A 28 26.11 -27.04 0.81
CA GLU A 28 26.49 -26.14 1.89
C GLU A 28 26.07 -24.73 1.45
N TYR A 29 25.13 -24.13 2.18
CA TYR A 29 24.61 -22.80 1.89
C TYR A 29 24.64 -21.98 3.17
N ASP A 30 25.48 -20.95 3.14
CA ASP A 30 25.60 -19.99 4.21
C ASP A 30 24.94 -18.66 3.78
N PHE A 31 24.05 -18.14 4.62
CA PHE A 31 23.30 -16.93 4.33
C PHE A 31 24.21 -15.70 4.41
N GLY A 32 24.23 -14.88 3.36
CA GLY A 32 24.89 -13.57 3.38
C GLY A 32 26.41 -13.62 3.49
N VAL A 33 27.07 -14.73 3.15
CA VAL A 33 28.55 -14.83 3.20
C VAL A 33 29.26 -13.81 2.32
N ASP A 34 28.61 -13.41 1.23
CA ASP A 34 29.12 -12.38 0.32
C ASP A 34 28.56 -10.99 0.62
N ALA A 35 27.80 -10.81 1.72
CA ALA A 35 27.31 -9.50 2.11
C ALA A 35 28.49 -8.58 2.41
N ARG A 36 28.55 -7.46 1.71
CA ARG A 36 29.58 -6.43 1.93
C ARG A 36 28.93 -5.22 2.56
N ALA A 37 29.60 -4.65 3.55
CA ALA A 37 29.23 -3.32 4.01
C ALA A 37 29.51 -2.33 2.85
N HIS A 38 28.53 -1.49 2.56
CA HIS A 38 28.68 -0.38 1.62
C HIS A 38 28.92 0.91 2.41
N ASP A 39 29.81 1.75 1.90
CA ASP A 39 30.02 3.07 2.47
C ASP A 39 28.76 3.91 2.23
N PRO A 40 28.20 4.56 3.27
CA PRO A 40 27.02 5.39 3.10
C PRO A 40 27.34 6.59 2.22
N VAL A 41 26.37 7.02 1.41
CA VAL A 41 26.49 8.22 0.59
C VAL A 41 26.93 9.43 1.46
N PRO A 42 27.98 10.18 1.06
CA PRO A 42 28.46 11.34 1.80
C PRO A 42 27.32 12.32 2.09
N ALA A 43 27.30 12.91 3.28
CA ALA A 43 26.18 13.77 3.72
C ALA A 43 25.88 14.92 2.75
N ALA A 44 26.89 15.46 2.07
CA ALA A 44 26.75 16.53 1.09
C ALA A 44 26.09 16.09 -0.24
N GLU A 45 26.08 14.78 -0.53
CA GLU A 45 25.56 14.19 -1.76
C GLU A 45 24.19 13.50 -1.56
N ARG A 46 23.71 13.42 -0.31
CA ARG A 46 22.42 12.79 0.00
C ARG A 46 21.28 13.58 -0.62
N ALA A 47 20.46 12.89 -1.40
CA ALA A 47 19.30 13.48 -2.04
C ALA A 47 18.24 13.93 -1.03
N SER A 48 17.37 14.84 -1.46
CA SER A 48 16.18 15.26 -0.75
C SER A 48 14.96 15.19 -1.67
N PHE A 49 13.76 15.16 -1.09
CA PHE A 49 12.52 15.25 -1.85
C PHE A 49 11.48 16.11 -1.11
N ALA A 50 10.52 16.65 -1.88
CA ALA A 50 9.42 17.44 -1.34
C ALA A 50 8.29 16.52 -0.84
N GLY A 51 8.25 16.23 0.46
CA GLY A 51 7.30 15.32 1.10
C GLY A 51 6.33 15.98 2.08
N TYR A 52 5.23 15.31 2.42
CA TYR A 52 4.27 15.74 3.43
C TYR A 52 4.65 15.17 4.81
N VAL A 53 5.22 16.00 5.68
CA VAL A 53 5.59 15.60 7.05
C VAL A 53 4.32 15.46 7.89
N ARG A 54 4.09 14.27 8.47
CA ARG A 54 2.95 13.99 9.36
C ARG A 54 3.33 14.20 10.81
N ALA A 55 2.35 14.39 11.69
CA ALA A 55 2.60 14.64 13.12
C ALA A 55 3.38 13.50 13.81
N GLY A 56 3.25 12.27 13.32
CA GLY A 56 4.03 11.10 13.79
C GLY A 56 5.45 11.01 13.22
N GLY A 57 5.98 12.05 12.59
CA GLY A 57 7.33 12.12 12.02
C GLY A 57 7.49 11.48 10.63
N ARG A 58 6.66 10.48 10.30
CA ARG A 58 6.68 9.82 8.97
C ARG A 58 6.34 10.80 7.85
N VAL A 59 6.94 10.59 6.67
CA VAL A 59 6.74 11.44 5.50
C VAL A 59 5.96 10.74 4.39
N GLY A 60 4.93 11.41 3.86
CA GLY A 60 4.18 10.97 2.69
C GLY A 60 4.70 11.57 1.39
N THR A 61 4.68 10.81 0.30
CA THR A 61 4.95 11.32 -1.06
C THR A 61 3.69 11.89 -1.71
N ARG A 62 2.51 11.61 -1.13
CA ARG A 62 1.17 12.04 -1.57
C ARG A 62 0.30 12.42 -0.37
N ASN A 63 -0.85 13.02 -0.65
CA ASN A 63 -1.83 13.47 0.34
C ASN A 63 -3.24 13.13 -0.15
N TYR A 64 -3.67 11.92 0.19
CA TYR A 64 -4.98 11.36 -0.15
C TYR A 64 -5.93 11.38 1.04
N ILE A 65 -7.22 11.29 0.73
CA ILE A 65 -8.23 10.82 1.70
C ILE A 65 -8.55 9.36 1.37
N GLY A 66 -8.43 8.47 2.37
CA GLY A 66 -8.72 7.05 2.22
C GLY A 66 -10.13 6.71 2.66
N ILE A 67 -10.88 5.95 1.84
CA ILE A 67 -12.18 5.40 2.23
C ILE A 67 -11.99 3.92 2.55
N LEU A 68 -11.87 3.60 3.84
CA LEU A 68 -11.57 2.26 4.32
C LEU A 68 -12.85 1.49 4.62
N THR A 69 -12.98 0.28 4.07
CA THR A 69 -14.15 -0.57 4.34
C THR A 69 -13.83 -1.65 5.36
N SER A 70 -14.74 -1.89 6.31
CA SER A 70 -14.64 -3.02 7.25
C SER A 70 -15.12 -4.36 6.67
N VAL A 71 -15.86 -4.32 5.55
CA VAL A 71 -16.48 -5.49 4.91
C VAL A 71 -16.71 -5.25 3.42
N ASN A 72 -16.73 -6.32 2.61
CA ASN A 72 -17.02 -6.23 1.18
C ASN A 72 -18.38 -5.58 0.85
N CYS A 73 -19.38 -5.70 1.74
CA CYS A 73 -20.69 -5.10 1.52
C CYS A 73 -20.67 -3.56 1.42
N SER A 74 -19.66 -2.89 1.98
CA SER A 74 -19.48 -1.45 1.85
C SER A 74 -18.58 -1.02 0.69
N ALA A 75 -17.98 -1.96 -0.05
CA ALA A 75 -17.08 -1.67 -1.16
C ALA A 75 -17.74 -0.84 -2.28
N THR A 76 -18.98 -1.16 -2.65
CA THR A 76 -19.71 -0.42 -3.67
C THR A 76 -19.99 1.03 -3.26
N ALA A 77 -20.34 1.26 -1.99
CA ALA A 77 -20.56 2.62 -1.49
C ALA A 77 -19.24 3.40 -1.51
N ALA A 78 -18.15 2.80 -1.01
CA ALA A 78 -16.83 3.42 -0.97
C ALA A 78 -16.33 3.84 -2.36
N ARG A 79 -16.45 2.95 -3.36
CA ARG A 79 -16.05 3.25 -4.75
C ARG A 79 -16.84 4.42 -5.33
N ARG A 80 -18.17 4.42 -5.18
CA ARG A 80 -19.03 5.52 -5.67
C ARG A 80 -18.69 6.87 -5.04
N ILE A 81 -18.31 6.88 -3.77
CA ILE A 81 -17.85 8.10 -3.10
C ILE A 81 -16.52 8.55 -3.72
N ALA A 82 -15.52 7.66 -3.84
CA ALA A 82 -14.23 7.99 -4.45
C ALA A 82 -14.36 8.49 -5.89
N ASP A 83 -15.19 7.84 -6.71
CA ASP A 83 -15.45 8.22 -8.12
C ASP A 83 -15.98 9.66 -8.24
N THR A 84 -16.74 10.14 -7.24
CA THR A 84 -17.24 11.52 -7.20
C THR A 84 -16.11 12.55 -7.19
N PHE A 85 -14.95 12.21 -6.63
CA PHE A 85 -13.77 13.07 -6.54
C PHE A 85 -12.73 12.81 -7.63
N GLY A 86 -12.91 11.75 -8.44
CA GLY A 86 -12.08 11.46 -9.61
C GLY A 86 -12.46 12.28 -10.85
N ALA A 87 -13.63 12.92 -10.85
CA ALA A 87 -14.08 13.77 -11.95
C ALA A 87 -13.15 15.00 -12.14
N PRO A 88 -12.87 15.44 -13.38
CA PRO A 88 -12.06 16.62 -13.62
C PRO A 88 -12.57 17.84 -12.85
N GLY A 89 -11.67 18.49 -12.10
CA GLY A 89 -11.99 19.70 -11.31
C GLY A 89 -12.66 19.45 -9.96
N ALA A 90 -13.01 18.22 -9.59
CA ALA A 90 -13.69 17.93 -8.31
C ALA A 90 -12.87 18.31 -7.06
N LEU A 91 -11.55 18.43 -7.20
CA LEU A 91 -10.61 18.86 -6.16
C LEU A 91 -9.93 20.19 -6.47
N GLY A 92 -10.43 20.96 -7.45
CA GLY A 92 -9.79 22.19 -7.92
C GLY A 92 -9.61 23.25 -6.83
N ASP A 93 -10.55 23.33 -5.88
CA ASP A 93 -10.51 24.26 -4.74
C ASP A 93 -9.58 23.82 -3.62
N TYR A 94 -9.00 22.61 -3.72
CA TYR A 94 -8.17 21.99 -2.67
C TYR A 94 -6.79 21.61 -3.23
N PRO A 95 -5.99 22.59 -3.68
CA PRO A 95 -4.63 22.33 -4.14
C PRO A 95 -3.82 21.70 -3.00
N GLY A 96 -3.24 20.53 -3.24
CA GLY A 96 -2.52 19.75 -2.22
C GLY A 96 -3.22 18.46 -1.81
N VAL A 97 -4.47 18.22 -2.23
CA VAL A 97 -5.11 16.90 -2.12
C VAL A 97 -4.93 16.15 -3.45
N ASP A 98 -4.20 15.03 -3.42
CA ASP A 98 -3.88 14.24 -4.61
C ASP A 98 -5.06 13.36 -5.07
N GLY A 99 -6.05 13.14 -4.20
CA GLY A 99 -7.25 12.38 -4.55
C GLY A 99 -8.01 11.82 -3.34
N VAL A 100 -9.07 11.08 -3.66
CA VAL A 100 -9.83 10.26 -2.72
C VAL A 100 -9.86 8.84 -3.27
N VAL A 101 -9.48 7.84 -2.45
CA VAL A 101 -9.34 6.45 -2.92
C VAL A 101 -10.10 5.47 -2.04
N ALA A 102 -10.77 4.51 -2.66
CA ALA A 102 -11.45 3.43 -1.95
C ALA A 102 -10.49 2.28 -1.63
N LEU A 103 -10.35 1.96 -0.35
CA LEU A 103 -9.50 0.89 0.19
C LEU A 103 -10.40 -0.28 0.60
N THR A 104 -10.76 -1.11 -0.38
CA THR A 104 -11.73 -2.20 -0.23
C THR A 104 -11.08 -3.57 -0.10
N HIS A 105 -11.67 -4.50 0.65
CA HIS A 105 -11.26 -5.91 0.67
C HIS A 105 -12.45 -6.85 0.36
N GLY A 106 -12.14 -8.05 -0.13
CA GLY A 106 -13.16 -9.01 -0.60
C GLY A 106 -13.82 -9.85 0.51
N THR A 107 -13.42 -9.67 1.77
CA THR A 107 -13.89 -10.50 2.88
C THR A 107 -15.31 -10.13 3.30
N GLY A 108 -16.18 -11.13 3.43
CA GLY A 108 -17.58 -10.95 3.85
C GLY A 108 -17.82 -11.29 5.32
N CYS A 109 -19.07 -11.14 5.77
CA CYS A 109 -19.48 -11.34 7.16
C CYS A 109 -19.31 -12.79 7.68
N GLY A 110 -19.08 -13.77 6.80
CA GLY A 110 -18.85 -15.17 7.16
C GLY A 110 -17.40 -15.50 7.53
N MET A 111 -16.52 -14.50 7.66
CA MET A 111 -15.14 -14.74 8.11
C MET A 111 -15.08 -15.06 9.60
N ALA A 112 -14.04 -15.78 10.00
CA ALA A 112 -13.72 -15.97 11.41
C ALA A 112 -13.44 -14.61 12.08
N GLY A 113 -13.96 -14.41 13.29
CA GLY A 113 -13.71 -13.22 14.11
C GLY A 113 -12.44 -13.27 14.95
N SER A 114 -11.61 -14.29 14.75
CA SER A 114 -10.35 -14.52 15.45
C SER A 114 -9.47 -15.48 14.64
N GLY A 115 -8.20 -15.60 15.02
CA GLY A 115 -7.21 -16.43 14.35
C GLY A 115 -6.45 -15.67 13.25
N GLU A 116 -5.45 -16.35 12.69
CA GLU A 116 -4.43 -15.74 11.83
C GLU A 116 -5.01 -14.90 10.68
N GLY A 117 -6.00 -15.42 9.94
CA GLY A 117 -6.62 -14.68 8.84
C GLY A 117 -7.30 -13.38 9.26
N PHE A 118 -7.92 -13.36 10.44
CA PHE A 118 -8.53 -12.16 11.00
C PHE A 118 -7.46 -11.16 11.45
N GLU A 119 -6.42 -11.64 12.13
CA GLU A 119 -5.30 -10.82 12.60
C GLU A 119 -4.51 -10.19 11.45
N VAL A 120 -4.27 -10.94 10.37
CA VAL A 120 -3.66 -10.42 9.13
C VAL A 120 -4.52 -9.31 8.52
N LEU A 121 -5.84 -9.49 8.46
CA LEU A 121 -6.74 -8.44 7.96
C LEU A 121 -6.69 -7.19 8.83
N GLN A 122 -6.80 -7.34 10.15
CA GLN A 122 -6.71 -6.23 11.11
C GLN A 122 -5.40 -5.45 10.93
N ARG A 123 -4.26 -6.15 10.91
CA ARG A 123 -2.93 -5.55 10.73
C ARG A 123 -2.79 -4.86 9.38
N THR A 124 -3.37 -5.43 8.32
CA THR A 124 -3.37 -4.82 6.98
C THR A 124 -4.17 -3.51 6.99
N LEU A 125 -5.40 -3.52 7.51
CA LEU A 125 -6.24 -2.32 7.59
C LEU A 125 -5.60 -1.23 8.46
N ALA A 126 -5.00 -1.60 9.60
CA ALA A 126 -4.26 -0.69 10.46
C ALA A 126 -3.05 -0.09 9.72
N GLY A 127 -2.32 -0.89 8.93
CA GLY A 127 -1.21 -0.41 8.10
C GLY A 127 -1.64 0.63 7.08
N TYR A 128 -2.79 0.43 6.43
CA TYR A 128 -3.38 1.44 5.54
C TYR A 128 -3.79 2.70 6.30
N ALA A 129 -4.45 2.55 7.45
CA ALA A 129 -4.91 3.66 8.28
C ALA A 129 -3.74 4.51 8.83
N ALA A 130 -2.57 3.92 9.05
CA ALA A 130 -1.37 4.60 9.52
C ALA A 130 -0.42 5.06 8.39
N HIS A 131 -0.79 4.86 7.11
CA HIS A 131 0.11 5.13 5.99
C HIS A 131 0.26 6.64 5.73
N PRO A 132 1.49 7.19 5.61
CA PRO A 132 1.74 8.64 5.63
C PRO A 132 1.24 9.39 4.38
N ASN A 133 0.87 8.66 3.32
CA ASN A 133 0.19 9.27 2.17
C ASN A 133 -1.26 9.67 2.43
N PHE A 134 -1.86 9.27 3.55
CA PHE A 134 -3.22 9.67 3.88
C PHE A 134 -3.23 10.82 4.88
N GLY A 135 -3.91 11.88 4.50
CA GLY A 135 -4.18 13.03 5.37
C GLY A 135 -5.56 12.99 6.01
N GLY A 136 -6.42 12.00 5.68
CA GLY A 136 -7.74 11.82 6.29
C GLY A 136 -8.36 10.47 5.93
N PHE A 137 -9.31 10.01 6.74
CA PHE A 137 -10.00 8.73 6.52
C PHE A 137 -11.53 8.79 6.71
N LEU A 138 -12.25 8.08 5.84
CA LEU A 138 -13.66 7.75 6.01
C LEU A 138 -13.80 6.23 6.14
N LEU A 139 -14.24 5.75 7.30
CA LEU A 139 -14.49 4.33 7.56
C LEU A 139 -15.95 4.00 7.27
N ILE A 140 -16.19 2.97 6.46
CA ILE A 140 -17.54 2.53 6.08
C ILE A 140 -17.74 1.05 6.39
N GLY A 141 -18.68 0.78 7.29
CA GLY A 141 -19.16 -0.57 7.58
C GLY A 141 -20.56 -0.84 7.05
N LEU A 142 -21.00 -2.09 7.14
CA LEU A 142 -22.40 -2.41 6.91
C LEU A 142 -23.21 -2.16 8.19
N GLY A 143 -22.67 -2.56 9.34
CA GLY A 143 -23.30 -2.53 10.66
C GLY A 143 -23.51 -3.93 11.28
N CYS A 144 -23.31 -5.00 10.50
CA CYS A 144 -23.51 -6.38 10.95
C CYS A 144 -22.29 -7.30 10.70
N GLU A 145 -21.18 -6.74 10.23
CA GLU A 145 -19.95 -7.49 10.03
C GLU A 145 -19.30 -7.95 11.35
N VAL A 146 -18.43 -8.96 11.27
CA VAL A 146 -17.67 -9.40 12.44
C VAL A 146 -16.59 -8.39 12.81
N ASN A 147 -15.97 -7.79 11.79
CA ASN A 147 -14.97 -6.73 11.95
C ASN A 147 -15.63 -5.35 12.10
N GLN A 148 -16.30 -5.10 13.21
CA GLN A 148 -17.08 -3.87 13.39
C GLN A 148 -16.21 -2.61 13.33
N VAL A 149 -16.74 -1.55 12.71
CA VAL A 149 -16.07 -0.24 12.60
C VAL A 149 -15.70 0.32 13.98
N SER A 150 -16.51 0.07 15.00
CA SER A 150 -16.23 0.47 16.39
C SER A 150 -15.01 -0.24 16.98
N SER A 151 -14.81 -1.53 16.66
CA SER A 151 -13.62 -2.28 17.04
C SER A 151 -12.38 -1.76 16.31
N LEU A 152 -12.55 -1.32 15.06
CA LEU A 152 -11.49 -0.71 14.27
C LEU A 152 -11.08 0.67 14.80
N THR A 153 -12.04 1.54 15.12
CA THR A 153 -11.72 2.88 15.66
C THR A 153 -11.13 2.84 17.07
N GLY A 154 -11.41 1.79 17.85
CA GLY A 154 -10.80 1.57 19.17
C GLY A 154 -9.41 0.89 19.13
N GLY A 155 -9.07 0.19 18.03
CA GLY A 155 -7.83 -0.57 17.87
C GLY A 155 -6.82 0.03 16.88
N PHE A 156 -7.21 1.01 16.07
CA PHE A 156 -6.29 1.69 15.15
C PHE A 156 -5.54 2.81 15.86
N GLU A 157 -4.23 2.65 15.99
CA GLU A 157 -3.33 3.78 16.26
C GLU A 157 -3.22 4.63 14.99
N LEU A 158 -4.14 5.59 14.86
CA LEU A 158 -4.08 6.58 13.79
C LEU A 158 -2.95 7.58 14.07
N ALA A 159 -2.32 8.06 13.01
CA ALA A 159 -1.34 9.14 13.15
C ALA A 159 -2.03 10.35 13.82
N PRO A 160 -1.41 10.98 14.84
CA PRO A 160 -2.00 12.12 15.52
C PRO A 160 -2.43 13.22 14.54
N GLY A 161 -3.62 13.79 14.73
CA GLY A 161 -4.11 14.90 13.93
C GLY A 161 -4.59 14.54 12.52
N VAL A 162 -4.77 13.25 12.20
CA VAL A 162 -5.43 12.85 10.94
C VAL A 162 -6.95 12.82 11.16
N PRO A 163 -7.74 13.67 10.46
CA PRO A 163 -9.20 13.65 10.55
C PRO A 163 -9.76 12.29 10.14
N MET A 164 -10.69 11.78 10.93
CA MET A 164 -11.38 10.52 10.68
C MET A 164 -12.89 10.67 10.88
N SER A 165 -13.67 9.95 10.07
CA SER A 165 -15.10 9.79 10.30
C SER A 165 -15.51 8.34 10.05
N ALA A 166 -16.52 7.86 10.76
CA ALA A 166 -17.04 6.49 10.66
C ALA A 166 -18.54 6.50 10.44
N MET A 167 -19.04 5.61 9.57
CA MET A 167 -20.47 5.41 9.35
C MET A 167 -20.78 3.97 8.95
N THR A 168 -22.03 3.58 9.15
CA THR A 168 -22.55 2.29 8.71
C THR A 168 -23.68 2.46 7.70
N ILE A 169 -23.80 1.52 6.77
CA ILE A 169 -24.85 1.55 5.74
C ILE A 169 -26.24 1.38 6.34
N GLN A 170 -26.37 0.53 7.36
CA GLN A 170 -27.65 0.24 8.00
C GLN A 170 -28.23 1.45 8.73
N GLU A 171 -27.40 2.20 9.47
CA GLU A 171 -27.84 3.41 10.17
C GLU A 171 -28.28 4.52 9.20
N LEU A 172 -27.62 4.62 8.04
CA LEU A 172 -27.96 5.62 7.02
C LEU A 172 -29.12 5.21 6.12
N GLY A 173 -29.66 3.99 6.27
CA GLY A 173 -30.81 3.52 5.48
C GLY A 173 -30.46 3.09 4.06
N GLY A 174 -29.22 2.62 3.83
CA GLY A 174 -28.82 1.96 2.59
C GLY A 174 -27.75 2.69 1.76
N THR A 175 -27.34 2.06 0.66
CA THR A 175 -26.15 2.43 -0.11
C THR A 175 -26.20 3.85 -0.66
N MET A 176 -27.31 4.30 -1.25
CA MET A 176 -27.37 5.64 -1.85
C MET A 176 -27.39 6.77 -0.82
N ALA A 177 -28.00 6.53 0.34
CA ALA A 177 -27.91 7.47 1.46
C ALA A 177 -26.47 7.54 1.99
N THR A 178 -25.81 6.38 2.12
CA THR A 178 -24.40 6.27 2.51
C THR A 178 -23.47 7.01 1.54
N VAL A 179 -23.70 6.92 0.23
CA VAL A 179 -22.89 7.64 -0.76
C VAL A 179 -23.04 9.16 -0.60
N ARG A 180 -24.26 9.66 -0.43
CA ARG A 180 -24.51 11.11 -0.25
C ARG A 180 -23.83 11.64 1.01
N GLU A 181 -23.99 10.92 2.12
CA GLU A 181 -23.36 11.25 3.40
C GLU A 181 -21.83 11.17 3.33
N GLY A 182 -21.30 10.13 2.71
CA GLY A 182 -19.86 9.95 2.54
C GLY A 182 -19.22 11.07 1.72
N VAL A 183 -19.88 11.52 0.64
CA VAL A 183 -19.42 12.67 -0.14
C VAL A 183 -19.43 13.94 0.71
N ALA A 184 -20.45 14.16 1.54
CA ALA A 184 -20.50 15.32 2.44
C ALA A 184 -19.33 15.30 3.44
N ARG A 185 -19.09 14.18 4.12
CA ARG A 185 -17.99 14.03 5.09
C ARG A 185 -16.61 14.18 4.47
N VAL A 186 -16.41 13.65 3.26
CA VAL A 186 -15.15 13.88 2.54
C VAL A 186 -14.96 15.37 2.25
N ARG A 187 -16.01 16.08 1.81
CA ARG A 187 -15.94 17.53 1.58
C ARG A 187 -15.62 18.33 2.85
N GLU A 188 -16.11 17.89 4.00
CA GLU A 188 -15.77 18.51 5.29
C GLU A 188 -14.31 18.31 5.68
N MET A 189 -13.70 17.18 5.32
CA MET A 189 -12.27 16.91 5.57
C MET A 189 -11.33 17.68 4.63
N LEU A 190 -11.76 17.96 3.40
CA LEU A 190 -10.90 18.56 2.35
C LEU A 190 -10.16 19.84 2.79
N PRO A 191 -10.79 20.85 3.42
CA PRO A 191 -10.10 22.06 3.86
C PRO A 191 -8.96 21.80 4.85
N GLU A 192 -9.08 20.79 5.70
CA GLU A 192 -8.05 20.44 6.67
C GLU A 192 -6.91 19.68 6.00
N VAL A 193 -7.24 18.67 5.19
CA VAL A 193 -6.24 17.87 4.47
C VAL A 193 -5.41 18.72 3.49
N ALA A 194 -6.04 19.72 2.87
CA ALA A 194 -5.38 20.66 1.95
C ALA A 194 -4.39 21.62 2.64
N ARG A 195 -4.39 21.73 3.99
CA ARG A 195 -3.41 22.56 4.71
C ARG A 195 -2.01 21.96 4.71
N ALA A 196 -1.88 20.66 4.45
CA ALA A 196 -0.59 20.00 4.40
C ALA A 196 0.23 20.55 3.23
N GLN A 197 1.43 21.07 3.55
CA GLN A 197 2.37 21.56 2.55
C GLN A 197 3.57 20.64 2.46
N ARG A 198 4.10 20.48 1.23
CA ARG A 198 5.33 19.74 1.01
C ARG A 198 6.52 20.50 1.62
N GLN A 199 7.41 19.75 2.25
CA GLN A 199 8.66 20.25 2.82
C GLN A 199 9.82 19.47 2.20
N GLN A 200 10.95 20.13 1.99
CA GLN A 200 12.16 19.41 1.60
C GLN A 200 12.64 18.57 2.77
N VAL A 201 12.70 17.26 2.58
CA VAL A 201 13.15 16.28 3.57
C VAL A 201 14.23 15.37 2.97
N PRO A 202 15.11 14.78 3.79
CA PRO A 202 16.09 13.82 3.31
C PRO A 202 15.44 12.62 2.59
N ALA A 203 16.12 12.07 1.58
CA ALA A 203 15.67 10.86 0.89
C ALA A 203 15.57 9.64 1.82
N SER A 204 16.26 9.65 2.98
CA SER A 204 16.15 8.62 4.02
C SER A 204 14.75 8.48 4.64
N GLU A 205 13.85 9.45 4.42
CA GLU A 205 12.46 9.36 4.83
C GLU A 205 11.58 8.54 3.86
N LEU A 206 12.11 8.15 2.70
CA LEU A 206 11.40 7.30 1.75
C LEU A 206 11.34 5.85 2.23
N ILE A 207 10.20 5.22 1.97
CA ILE A 207 10.04 3.77 2.07
C ILE A 207 9.74 3.27 0.67
N LEU A 208 10.70 2.57 0.06
CA LEU A 208 10.57 2.01 -1.28
C LEU A 208 10.17 0.53 -1.19
N GLY A 209 8.98 0.19 -1.70
CA GLY A 209 8.54 -1.18 -1.89
C GLY A 209 8.90 -1.66 -3.30
N LEU A 210 9.49 -2.84 -3.41
CA LEU A 210 9.83 -3.47 -4.69
C LEU A 210 8.97 -4.73 -4.88
N GLU A 211 8.46 -4.91 -6.09
CA GLU A 211 7.68 -6.09 -6.47
C GLU A 211 7.95 -6.42 -7.94
N CYS A 212 7.84 -7.70 -8.29
CA CYS A 212 7.88 -8.16 -9.66
C CYS A 212 6.46 -8.49 -10.13
N GLY A 213 6.00 -7.87 -11.22
CA GLY A 213 4.69 -8.18 -11.80
C GLY A 213 4.68 -9.50 -12.58
N GLY A 214 4.72 -9.41 -13.92
CA GLY A 214 4.81 -10.58 -14.79
C GLY A 214 6.26 -11.00 -15.00
N SER A 215 6.64 -12.20 -14.54
CA SER A 215 7.99 -12.74 -14.77
C SER A 215 8.27 -12.91 -16.26
N ASP A 216 9.42 -12.42 -16.72
CA ASP A 216 9.91 -12.63 -18.07
C ASP A 216 11.38 -13.08 -18.08
N ALA A 217 11.86 -13.51 -19.25
CA ALA A 217 13.23 -13.97 -19.42
C ALA A 217 14.29 -12.87 -19.25
N TRP A 218 13.90 -11.60 -19.28
CA TRP A 218 14.80 -10.45 -19.19
C TRP A 218 14.85 -9.83 -17.79
N SER A 219 13.90 -10.18 -16.91
CA SER A 219 13.68 -9.57 -15.61
C SER A 219 14.94 -9.66 -14.75
N GLY A 220 15.49 -10.87 -14.63
CA GLY A 220 16.69 -11.16 -13.83
C GLY A 220 18.00 -10.63 -14.41
N VAL A 221 18.01 -10.08 -15.62
CA VAL A 221 19.22 -9.60 -16.30
C VAL A 221 19.15 -8.12 -16.70
N THR A 222 18.00 -7.45 -16.48
CA THR A 222 17.79 -6.05 -16.82
C THR A 222 17.19 -5.26 -15.65
N ALA A 223 15.86 -5.28 -15.49
CA ALA A 223 15.13 -4.48 -14.53
C ALA A 223 15.47 -4.84 -13.08
N ASN A 224 15.55 -6.13 -12.74
CA ASN A 224 15.79 -6.54 -11.35
C ASN A 224 17.20 -6.15 -10.87
N PRO A 225 18.29 -6.37 -11.66
CA PRO A 225 19.61 -5.84 -11.31
C PRO A 225 19.64 -4.31 -11.18
N ALA A 226 18.95 -3.58 -12.06
CA ALA A 226 18.88 -2.13 -11.98
C ALA A 226 18.15 -1.64 -10.72
N LEU A 227 17.06 -2.30 -10.33
CA LEU A 227 16.35 -2.01 -9.08
C LEU A 227 17.19 -2.37 -7.85
N GLY A 228 17.98 -3.46 -7.91
CA GLY A 228 18.95 -3.79 -6.86
C GLY A 228 19.97 -2.69 -6.66
N ALA A 229 20.59 -2.22 -7.75
CA ALA A 229 21.51 -1.08 -7.68
C ALA A 229 20.85 0.19 -7.15
N ALA A 230 19.59 0.46 -7.52
CA ALA A 230 18.85 1.61 -7.01
C ALA A 230 18.45 1.50 -5.54
N ALA A 231 18.25 0.29 -5.01
CA ALA A 231 17.94 0.05 -3.61
C ALA A 231 19.15 0.25 -2.69
N ASP A 232 20.37 0.10 -3.22
CA ASP A 232 21.62 0.30 -2.49
C ASP A 232 22.07 1.79 -2.45
N LEU A 233 21.43 2.69 -3.21
CA LEU A 233 21.70 4.14 -3.23
C LEU A 233 21.10 4.88 -2.03
#